data_AF-A0A9X2LQ25-F1
#
_entry.id   AF-A0A9X2LQ25-F1
#
_cell.length_a   1.000
_cell.length_b   1.000
_cell.length_c   1.000
_cell.angle_alpha   90.00
_cell.angle_beta   90.00
_cell.angle_gamma   90.00
#
_symmetry.space_group_name_H-M   'P 1'
#
loop_
_entity.id
_entity.type
_entity.pdbx_description
1 polymer ?
#
loop_
_entity_poly.entity_id
_entity_poly.type
_entity_poly.pdbx_seq_one_letter_code
_entity_poly.pdbx_strand_id
1 'polypeptide(L)'
;MNMPHQQTSAPYGQPPAPPSAPAAATTPVWRRGWVPAVAGAAVASVLWGGFLTLSGGSSTDTRGYKVSSNLCDDAPAEALSTLFTVEDGEERRGAVLRHEAMDRSECNVELKSKEDKGGIAMLYTQVTLHKKVDPGPEFTAKAQSAGYPPKSKATIKTVPGIGEHAYFTSVDMDDIRVVTMSVLDGGTEYSSQLTLSKSFNDDPSFTYDSDKLQPLFIKDAKAALAKLKG
;
A
#
# COMPACT_ATOMS: atom_id res chain seq x y z
N MET A 1 67.77 -3.06 31.64
CA MET A 1 67.54 -4.01 30.52
C MET A 1 66.05 -3.92 30.16
N ASN A 2 65.62 -3.22 29.08
CA ASN A 2 65.59 -3.65 27.65
C ASN A 2 65.05 -5.09 27.51
N MET A 3 63.99 -5.42 26.76
CA MET A 3 63.44 -4.88 25.50
C MET A 3 61.94 -5.18 25.34
N PRO A 4 61.22 -4.46 24.45
CA PRO A 4 59.84 -4.72 24.06
C PRO A 4 59.70 -5.93 23.12
N HIS A 5 58.62 -6.71 23.30
CA HIS A 5 58.23 -7.78 22.39
C HIS A 5 57.62 -7.21 21.11
N GLN A 6 58.32 -7.34 19.98
CA GLN A 6 57.76 -7.20 18.65
C GLN A 6 56.97 -8.48 18.30
N GLN A 7 55.67 -8.32 18.04
CA GLN A 7 54.86 -9.35 17.40
C GLN A 7 55.18 -9.37 15.90
N THR A 8 55.80 -10.44 15.44
CA THR A 8 55.99 -10.75 14.02
C THR A 8 54.72 -11.43 13.50
N SER A 9 53.95 -10.71 12.68
CA SER A 9 52.83 -11.27 11.92
C SER A 9 53.36 -12.10 10.75
N ALA A 10 53.12 -13.40 10.78
CA ALA A 10 53.36 -14.29 9.65
C ALA A 10 52.43 -13.94 8.47
N PRO A 11 52.92 -13.86 7.22
CA PRO A 11 52.06 -13.62 6.07
C PRO A 11 51.25 -14.87 5.74
N TYR A 12 49.93 -14.71 5.71
CA TYR A 12 48.99 -15.71 5.19
C TYR A 12 49.35 -16.05 3.74
N GLY A 13 49.64 -17.34 3.49
CA GLY A 13 49.90 -17.86 2.15
C GLY A 13 48.67 -17.73 1.24
N GLN A 14 48.88 -17.24 0.02
CA GLN A 14 47.86 -17.17 -1.01
C GLN A 14 47.48 -18.59 -1.50
N PRO A 15 46.20 -18.87 -1.78
CA PRO A 15 45.79 -20.11 -2.42
C PRO A 15 46.30 -20.18 -3.88
N PRO A 16 46.51 -21.40 -4.43
CA PRO A 16 47.09 -21.60 -5.75
C PRO A 16 46.18 -21.06 -6.86
N ALA A 17 46.79 -20.44 -7.87
CA ALA A 17 46.12 -19.88 -9.02
C ALA A 17 45.46 -20.97 -9.90
N PRO A 18 44.31 -20.68 -10.54
CA PRO A 18 43.70 -21.59 -11.51
C PRO A 18 44.60 -21.75 -12.76
N PRO A 19 44.48 -22.88 -13.49
CA PRO A 19 45.30 -23.14 -14.66
C PRO A 19 45.12 -22.08 -15.75
N SER A 20 46.24 -21.67 -16.33
CA SER A 20 46.33 -20.69 -17.41
C SER A 20 45.50 -21.13 -18.61
N ALA A 21 44.60 -20.26 -19.07
CA ALA A 21 43.98 -20.40 -20.38
C ALA A 21 45.09 -20.42 -21.46
N PRO A 22 44.91 -21.17 -22.57
CA PRO A 22 45.91 -21.20 -23.63
C PRO A 22 46.16 -19.80 -24.16
N ALA A 23 47.44 -19.47 -24.35
CA ALA A 23 47.86 -18.19 -24.90
C ALA A 23 47.19 -17.97 -26.25
N ALA A 24 46.19 -17.09 -26.27
CA ALA A 24 45.70 -16.52 -27.51
C ALA A 24 46.88 -15.76 -28.12
N ALA A 25 47.43 -16.29 -29.22
CA ALA A 25 48.43 -15.63 -30.01
C ALA A 25 47.87 -14.27 -30.45
N THR A 26 48.30 -13.21 -29.78
CA THR A 26 47.99 -11.83 -30.15
C THR A 26 48.83 -11.48 -31.37
N THR A 27 48.26 -11.63 -32.55
CA THR A 27 48.67 -10.81 -33.69
C THR A 27 48.23 -9.37 -33.40
N PRO A 28 49.11 -8.36 -33.55
CA PRO A 28 48.78 -7.00 -33.18
C PRO A 28 47.93 -6.36 -34.29
N VAL A 29 46.61 -6.53 -34.21
CA VAL A 29 45.66 -5.74 -35.03
C VAL A 29 45.20 -4.51 -34.24
N TRP A 30 46.18 -3.70 -33.83
CA TRP A 30 45.93 -2.38 -33.27
C TRP A 30 45.41 -1.50 -34.41
N ARG A 31 44.08 -1.36 -34.52
CA ARG A 31 43.32 -0.23 -35.14
C ARG A 31 41.91 -0.57 -35.66
N ARG A 32 41.36 -1.78 -35.49
CA ARG A 32 40.04 -2.12 -36.09
C ARG A 32 39.02 -2.86 -35.22
N GLY A 33 39.31 -3.14 -33.95
CA GLY A 33 38.39 -3.83 -33.02
C GLY A 33 37.42 -2.93 -32.24
N TRP A 34 37.60 -1.61 -32.26
CA TRP A 34 36.74 -0.68 -31.53
C TRP A 34 35.38 -0.46 -32.21
N VAL A 35 35.35 -0.48 -33.55
CA VAL A 35 34.12 -0.31 -34.35
C VAL A 35 33.07 -1.38 -34.02
N PRO A 36 33.37 -2.69 -34.01
CA PRO A 36 32.37 -3.69 -33.64
C PRO A 36 31.95 -3.59 -32.16
N ALA A 37 32.84 -3.19 -31.24
CA ALA A 37 32.50 -2.99 -29.83
C ALA A 37 31.54 -1.81 -29.62
N VAL A 38 31.79 -0.67 -30.28
CA VAL A 38 30.91 0.51 -30.24
C VAL A 38 29.57 0.22 -30.92
N ALA A 39 29.58 -0.50 -32.04
CA ALA A 39 28.35 -0.93 -32.70
C ALA A 39 27.54 -1.89 -31.81
N GLY A 40 28.18 -2.84 -31.14
CA GLY A 40 27.52 -3.74 -30.18
C GLY A 40 26.92 -3.00 -28.99
N ALA A 41 27.64 -2.04 -28.41
CA ALA A 41 27.15 -1.20 -27.32
C ALA A 41 25.96 -0.31 -27.76
N ALA A 42 26.01 0.25 -28.97
CA ALA A 42 24.92 1.05 -29.51
C ALA A 42 23.66 0.21 -29.77
N VAL A 43 23.80 -0.97 -30.37
CA VAL A 43 22.68 -1.90 -30.59
C VAL A 43 22.07 -2.35 -29.26
N ALA A 44 22.91 -2.71 -28.27
CA ALA A 44 22.43 -3.02 -26.94
C ALA A 44 21.68 -1.83 -26.31
N SER A 45 22.20 -0.61 -26.44
CA SER A 45 21.57 0.60 -25.90
C SER A 45 20.22 0.91 -26.57
N VAL A 46 20.10 0.68 -27.88
CA VAL A 46 18.84 0.82 -28.61
C VAL A 46 17.85 -0.28 -28.22
N LEU A 47 18.31 -1.52 -28.01
CA LEU A 47 17.45 -2.61 -27.56
C LEU A 47 16.94 -2.39 -26.14
N TRP A 48 17.79 -1.97 -25.20
CA TRP A 48 17.37 -1.63 -23.84
C TRP A 48 16.51 -0.36 -23.81
N GLY A 49 16.85 0.68 -24.59
CA GLY A 49 16.03 1.89 -24.71
C GLY A 49 14.67 1.63 -25.38
N GLY A 50 14.64 0.80 -26.41
CA GLY A 50 13.41 0.36 -27.08
C GLY A 50 12.53 -0.53 -26.19
N PHE A 51 13.13 -1.43 -25.42
CA PHE A 51 12.41 -2.24 -24.45
C PHE A 51 11.80 -1.39 -23.32
N LEU A 52 12.56 -0.43 -22.79
CA LEU A 52 12.07 0.46 -21.73
C LEU A 52 10.90 1.35 -22.18
N THR A 53 10.90 1.78 -23.45
CA THR A 53 9.79 2.59 -24.01
C THR A 53 8.53 1.77 -24.27
N LEU A 54 8.65 0.47 -24.57
CA LEU A 54 7.52 -0.45 -24.68
C LEU A 54 6.97 -0.90 -23.32
N SER A 55 7.80 -0.86 -22.26
CA SER A 55 7.37 -1.13 -20.89
C SER A 55 6.73 0.08 -20.18
N GLY A 56 6.51 1.20 -20.87
CA GLY A 56 5.72 2.31 -20.36
C GLY A 56 4.30 1.81 -20.02
N GLY A 57 3.96 1.84 -18.73
CA GLY A 57 2.82 1.13 -18.12
C GLY A 57 1.57 1.05 -18.98
N SER A 58 1.12 -0.18 -19.23
CA SER A 58 -0.21 -0.45 -19.75
C SER A 58 -1.25 0.23 -18.86
N SER A 59 -2.19 0.97 -19.44
CA SER A 59 -3.30 1.56 -18.71
C SER A 59 -4.01 0.50 -17.86
N THR A 60 -4.20 0.77 -16.58
CA THR A 60 -4.90 -0.15 -15.68
C THR A 60 -6.40 -0.06 -15.95
N ASP A 61 -7.07 -1.21 -16.10
CA ASP A 61 -8.53 -1.25 -16.26
C ASP A 61 -9.22 -0.86 -14.95
N THR A 62 -9.86 0.31 -14.93
CA THR A 62 -10.65 0.79 -13.78
C THR A 62 -12.03 0.17 -13.72
N ARG A 63 -12.37 -0.83 -14.55
CA ARG A 63 -13.65 -1.58 -14.53
C ARG A 63 -14.91 -0.72 -14.57
N GLY A 64 -14.79 0.46 -15.18
CA GLY A 64 -15.87 1.43 -15.32
C GLY A 64 -16.19 2.23 -14.05
N TYR A 65 -15.37 2.15 -13.00
CA TYR A 65 -15.53 3.00 -11.82
C TYR A 65 -15.18 4.46 -12.13
N LYS A 66 -15.85 5.38 -11.44
CA LYS A 66 -15.66 6.83 -11.56
C LYS A 66 -15.30 7.43 -10.21
N VAL A 67 -14.41 8.44 -10.21
CA VAL A 67 -14.07 9.17 -9.00
C VAL A 67 -15.21 10.12 -8.66
N SER A 68 -15.67 10.10 -7.41
CA SER A 68 -16.70 11.03 -6.96
C SER A 68 -16.16 12.45 -6.84
N SER A 69 -16.98 13.45 -7.17
CA SER A 69 -16.70 14.84 -6.82
C SER A 69 -16.96 15.16 -5.35
N ASN A 70 -17.81 14.38 -4.69
CA ASN A 70 -18.08 14.46 -3.26
C ASN A 70 -18.31 13.06 -2.68
N LEU A 71 -17.24 12.41 -2.23
CA LEU A 71 -17.32 11.04 -1.73
C LEU A 71 -18.19 10.92 -0.47
N CYS A 72 -18.33 12.01 0.31
CA CYS A 72 -19.19 12.00 1.50
C CYS A 72 -20.67 11.81 1.17
N ASP A 73 -21.12 12.27 0.00
CA ASP A 73 -22.50 12.11 -0.46
C ASP A 73 -22.72 10.75 -1.13
N ASP A 74 -21.73 10.28 -1.89
CA ASP A 74 -21.82 9.02 -2.64
C ASP A 74 -21.51 7.77 -1.79
N ALA A 75 -20.80 7.92 -0.68
CA ALA A 75 -20.46 6.86 0.26
C ALA A 75 -20.71 7.29 1.73
N PRO A 76 -21.98 7.51 2.12
CA PRO A 76 -22.32 8.09 3.43
C PRO A 76 -22.16 7.13 4.63
N ALA A 77 -21.76 5.87 4.39
CA ALA A 77 -21.61 4.82 5.40
C ALA A 77 -22.88 4.58 6.25
N GLU A 78 -24.00 4.27 5.58
CA GLU A 78 -25.32 4.13 6.23
C GLU A 78 -25.36 2.99 7.26
N ALA A 79 -24.64 1.89 7.01
CA ALA A 79 -24.61 0.75 7.93
C ALA A 79 -23.86 1.12 9.22
N LEU A 80 -22.70 1.76 9.12
CA LEU A 80 -21.99 2.30 10.28
C LEU A 80 -22.81 3.38 11.00
N SER A 81 -23.57 4.19 10.26
CA SER A 81 -24.48 5.21 10.83
C SER A 81 -25.60 4.64 11.70
N THR A 82 -25.78 3.31 11.76
CA THR A 82 -26.67 2.68 12.75
C THR A 82 -26.09 2.77 14.16
N LEU A 83 -24.77 2.63 14.31
CA LEU A 83 -24.03 2.66 15.58
C LEU A 83 -23.48 4.04 15.92
N PHE A 84 -23.16 4.83 14.91
CA PHE A 84 -22.53 6.14 15.06
C PHE A 84 -23.44 7.27 14.57
N THR A 85 -23.27 8.45 15.13
CA THR A 85 -23.80 9.71 14.60
C THR A 85 -22.65 10.66 14.32
N VAL A 86 -22.85 11.63 13.41
CA VAL A 86 -21.91 12.74 13.28
C VAL A 86 -21.86 13.48 14.61
N GLU A 87 -20.66 13.85 15.05
CA GLU A 87 -20.46 14.60 16.28
C GLU A 87 -21.07 16.01 16.19
N ASP A 88 -21.55 16.54 17.32
CA ASP A 88 -22.22 17.83 17.37
C ASP A 88 -21.24 18.95 16.97
N GLY A 89 -21.59 19.72 15.94
CA GLY A 89 -20.74 20.81 15.42
C GLY A 89 -19.68 20.37 14.42
N GLU A 90 -19.57 19.07 14.14
CA GLU A 90 -18.68 18.51 13.13
C GLU A 90 -19.37 18.38 11.77
N GLU A 91 -18.59 18.52 10.70
CA GLU A 91 -19.05 18.40 9.31
C GLU A 91 -18.27 17.32 8.56
N ARG A 92 -18.93 16.74 7.55
CA ARG A 92 -18.26 15.83 6.62
C ARG A 92 -17.33 16.62 5.72
N ARG A 93 -16.05 16.25 5.70
CA ARG A 93 -15.00 16.93 4.92
C ARG A 93 -14.58 16.06 3.75
N GLY A 94 -14.98 16.46 2.55
CA GLY A 94 -14.64 15.78 1.30
C GLY A 94 -13.53 16.49 0.52
N ALA A 95 -12.70 15.73 -0.20
CA ALA A 95 -11.75 16.27 -1.16
C ALA A 95 -11.62 15.37 -2.39
N VAL A 96 -11.22 15.97 -3.52
CA VAL A 96 -10.97 15.25 -4.76
C VAL A 96 -9.69 15.76 -5.43
N LEU A 97 -8.84 14.82 -5.81
CA LEU A 97 -7.64 15.04 -6.60
C LEU A 97 -7.81 14.36 -7.95
N ARG A 98 -7.50 15.09 -9.01
CA ARG A 98 -7.41 14.54 -10.37
C ARG A 98 -5.98 14.64 -10.86
N HIS A 99 -5.42 13.53 -11.30
CA HIS A 99 -4.07 13.47 -11.84
C HIS A 99 -4.01 12.50 -13.02
N GLU A 100 -3.07 12.68 -13.95
CA GLU A 100 -2.98 11.82 -15.13
C GLU A 100 -2.75 10.33 -14.80
N ALA A 101 -2.04 10.04 -13.69
CA ALA A 101 -1.72 8.68 -13.27
C ALA A 101 -2.79 8.02 -12.39
N MET A 102 -3.52 8.82 -11.61
CA MET A 102 -4.58 8.35 -10.72
C MET A 102 -5.54 9.48 -10.36
N ASP A 103 -6.78 9.15 -10.06
CA ASP A 103 -7.70 10.06 -9.37
C ASP A 103 -7.93 9.58 -7.95
N ARG A 104 -8.20 10.50 -7.02
CA ARG A 104 -8.50 10.17 -5.63
C ARG A 104 -9.66 11.02 -5.13
N SER A 105 -10.60 10.40 -4.44
CA SER A 105 -11.60 11.11 -3.65
C SER A 105 -11.57 10.59 -2.23
N GLU A 106 -11.80 11.47 -1.26
CA GLU A 106 -11.81 11.13 0.15
C GLU A 106 -12.96 11.80 0.89
N CYS A 107 -13.36 11.21 2.01
CA CYS A 107 -14.30 11.74 2.97
C CYS A 107 -13.78 11.49 4.38
N ASN A 108 -13.78 12.53 5.21
CA ASN A 108 -13.45 12.46 6.63
C ASN A 108 -14.68 12.88 7.43
N VAL A 109 -14.99 12.15 8.50
CA VAL A 109 -16.06 12.51 9.42
C VAL A 109 -15.70 12.11 10.85
N GLU A 110 -15.91 13.05 11.77
CA GLU A 110 -15.85 12.81 13.20
C GLU A 110 -17.22 12.34 13.69
N LEU A 111 -17.19 11.25 14.44
CA LEU A 111 -18.34 10.46 14.81
C LEU A 111 -18.38 10.28 16.31
N LYS A 112 -19.59 10.28 16.85
CA LYS A 112 -19.87 9.90 18.21
C LYS A 112 -20.63 8.59 18.22
N SER A 113 -20.20 7.66 19.06
CA SER A 113 -20.94 6.42 19.26
C SER A 113 -22.26 6.69 20.00
N LYS A 114 -23.31 5.95 19.61
CA LYS A 114 -24.64 6.09 20.20
C LYS A 114 -24.81 5.35 21.52
N GLU A 115 -23.93 4.38 21.81
CA GLU A 115 -24.04 3.51 22.99
C GLU A 115 -23.26 4.04 24.20
N ASP A 116 -22.18 4.79 24.00
CA ASP A 116 -21.32 5.30 25.07
C ASP A 116 -21.27 6.84 25.12
N LYS A 117 -21.31 7.38 26.34
CA LYS A 117 -21.22 8.83 26.56
C LYS A 117 -19.75 9.26 26.57
N GLY A 118 -19.10 9.24 25.41
CA GLY A 118 -17.74 9.76 25.28
C GLY A 118 -16.84 9.09 24.23
N GLY A 119 -17.32 8.03 23.55
CA GLY A 119 -16.57 7.41 22.46
C GLY A 119 -16.55 8.29 21.22
N ILE A 120 -15.40 8.93 20.98
CA ILE A 120 -15.11 9.63 19.73
C ILE A 120 -14.52 8.61 18.75
N ALA A 121 -14.98 8.68 17.52
CA ALA A 121 -14.49 7.89 16.41
C ALA A 121 -14.25 8.77 15.19
N MET A 122 -13.27 8.42 14.36
CA MET A 122 -13.01 9.10 13.10
C MET A 122 -13.15 8.10 11.96
N LEU A 123 -14.03 8.37 11.01
CA LEU A 123 -14.18 7.59 9.80
C LEU A 123 -13.53 8.33 8.62
N TYR A 124 -12.55 7.66 8.01
CA TYR A 124 -11.90 8.09 6.78
C TYR A 124 -12.23 7.11 5.66
N THR A 125 -12.85 7.59 4.59
CA THR A 125 -13.14 6.82 3.38
C THR A 125 -12.36 7.39 2.22
N GLN A 126 -11.73 6.53 1.43
CA GLN A 126 -10.94 6.92 0.26
C GLN A 126 -11.24 5.98 -0.90
N VAL A 127 -11.29 6.54 -2.10
CA VAL A 127 -11.29 5.80 -3.36
C VAL A 127 -10.15 6.33 -4.21
N THR A 128 -9.28 5.44 -4.68
CA THR A 128 -8.24 5.76 -5.65
C THR A 128 -8.47 4.97 -6.94
N LEU A 129 -8.57 5.68 -8.06
CA LEU A 129 -8.62 5.11 -9.40
C LEU A 129 -7.23 5.19 -10.03
N HIS A 130 -6.54 4.06 -10.05
CA HIS A 130 -5.25 3.92 -10.71
C HIS A 130 -5.45 3.80 -12.22
N LYS A 131 -4.88 4.74 -12.99
CA LYS A 131 -5.03 4.82 -14.46
C LYS A 131 -3.81 4.30 -15.21
N LYS A 132 -2.62 4.39 -14.60
CA LYS A 132 -1.33 4.05 -15.24
C LYS A 132 -0.56 2.91 -14.57
N VAL A 133 -0.88 2.55 -13.33
CA VAL A 133 -0.13 1.57 -12.53
C VAL A 133 -1.08 0.54 -11.96
N ASP A 134 -0.74 -0.74 -12.02
CA ASP A 134 -1.51 -1.80 -11.36
C ASP A 134 -1.23 -1.77 -9.85
N PRO A 135 -2.23 -1.48 -8.99
CA PRO A 135 -2.05 -1.47 -7.54
C PRO A 135 -2.00 -2.86 -6.90
N GLY A 136 -2.35 -3.93 -7.62
CA GLY A 136 -2.52 -5.29 -7.07
C GLY A 136 -1.35 -5.80 -6.21
N PRO A 137 -0.09 -5.74 -6.69
CA PRO A 137 1.07 -6.19 -5.91
C PRO A 137 1.23 -5.43 -4.59
N GLU A 138 1.00 -4.12 -4.57
CA GLU A 138 1.11 -3.33 -3.35
C GLU A 138 -0.09 -3.50 -2.42
N PHE A 139 -1.30 -3.62 -2.98
CA PHE A 139 -2.54 -3.69 -2.21
C PHE A 139 -2.51 -4.87 -1.22
N THR A 140 -2.16 -6.06 -1.71
CA THR A 140 -2.08 -7.26 -0.87
C THR A 140 -0.98 -7.12 0.20
N ALA A 141 0.18 -6.56 -0.17
CA ALA A 141 1.27 -6.34 0.77
C ALA A 141 0.90 -5.35 1.88
N LYS A 142 0.21 -4.25 1.55
CA LYS A 142 -0.31 -3.27 2.52
C LYS A 142 -1.29 -3.92 3.50
N ALA A 143 -2.27 -4.70 3.00
CA ALA A 143 -3.22 -5.38 3.88
C ALA A 143 -2.55 -6.38 4.83
N GLN A 144 -1.60 -7.18 4.32
CA GLN A 144 -0.87 -8.18 5.09
C GLN A 144 0.11 -7.59 6.11
N SER A 145 0.48 -6.32 5.96
CA SER A 145 1.39 -5.59 6.85
C SER A 145 0.69 -4.70 7.87
N ALA A 146 -0.63 -4.79 8.02
CA ALA A 146 -1.41 -3.95 8.94
C ALA A 146 -0.92 -3.98 10.41
N GLY A 147 -0.23 -5.05 10.83
CA GLY A 147 0.37 -5.18 12.16
C GLY A 147 1.78 -4.60 12.32
N TYR A 148 2.32 -3.92 11.31
CA TYR A 148 3.62 -3.27 11.40
C TYR A 148 3.46 -1.85 11.99
N PRO A 149 4.22 -1.47 13.03
CA PRO A 149 5.27 -2.23 13.72
C PRO A 149 4.72 -3.27 14.73
N PRO A 150 5.51 -4.32 15.07
CA PRO A 150 5.07 -5.54 15.77
C PRO A 150 4.52 -5.38 17.21
N LYS A 151 4.42 -4.14 17.71
CA LYS A 151 3.81 -3.85 19.01
C LYS A 151 2.27 -3.83 18.97
N SER A 152 1.68 -3.89 17.79
CA SER A 152 0.22 -3.83 17.60
C SER A 152 -0.38 -5.23 17.51
N LYS A 153 -1.56 -5.45 18.11
CA LYS A 153 -2.31 -6.69 17.90
C LYS A 153 -3.17 -6.53 16.65
N ALA A 154 -2.74 -7.14 15.55
CA ALA A 154 -3.45 -7.07 14.29
C ALA A 154 -4.23 -8.36 13.98
N THR A 155 -5.48 -8.20 13.56
CA THR A 155 -6.28 -9.25 12.94
C THR A 155 -6.47 -8.89 11.47
N ILE A 156 -6.27 -9.86 10.58
CA ILE A 156 -6.42 -9.69 9.13
C ILE A 156 -7.36 -10.78 8.64
N LYS A 157 -8.45 -10.39 7.99
CA LYS A 157 -9.44 -11.31 7.43
C LYS A 157 -9.65 -11.03 5.96
N THR A 158 -9.57 -12.05 5.11
CA THR A 158 -10.01 -11.95 3.71
C THR A 158 -11.53 -11.86 3.65
N VAL A 159 -12.06 -11.04 2.77
CA VAL A 159 -13.51 -10.83 2.58
C VAL A 159 -13.90 -11.21 1.16
N PRO A 160 -14.40 -12.44 0.93
CA PRO A 160 -14.81 -12.85 -0.42
C PRO A 160 -16.10 -12.15 -0.88
N GLY A 161 -16.28 -12.05 -2.20
CA GLY A 161 -17.53 -11.55 -2.79
C GLY A 161 -17.68 -10.03 -2.82
N ILE A 162 -16.57 -9.29 -2.73
CA ILE A 162 -16.50 -7.84 -2.98
C ILE A 162 -15.14 -7.53 -3.64
N GLY A 163 -15.19 -6.99 -4.85
CA GLY A 163 -13.98 -6.81 -5.69
C GLY A 163 -13.25 -8.12 -6.03
N GLU A 164 -12.03 -7.99 -6.51
CA GLU A 164 -11.10 -9.10 -6.75
C GLU A 164 -10.36 -9.50 -5.48
N HIS A 165 -9.92 -8.52 -4.70
CA HIS A 165 -9.27 -8.72 -3.41
C HIS A 165 -9.91 -7.80 -2.37
N ALA A 166 -10.25 -8.34 -1.21
CA ALA A 166 -10.71 -7.51 -0.10
C ALA A 166 -10.25 -8.05 1.24
N TYR A 167 -9.92 -7.12 2.12
CA TYR A 167 -9.39 -7.38 3.44
C TYR A 167 -10.11 -6.51 4.47
N PHE A 168 -10.42 -7.12 5.60
CA PHE A 168 -10.84 -6.45 6.80
C PHE A 168 -9.75 -6.60 7.85
N THR A 169 -9.20 -5.49 8.30
CA THR A 169 -8.14 -5.46 9.30
C THR A 169 -8.61 -4.75 10.56
N SER A 170 -8.16 -5.24 11.71
CA SER A 170 -8.30 -4.56 13.01
C SER A 170 -6.94 -4.50 13.66
N VAL A 171 -6.52 -3.31 14.06
CA VAL A 171 -5.22 -3.07 14.70
C VAL A 171 -5.48 -2.43 16.05
N ASP A 172 -5.18 -3.15 17.12
CA ASP A 172 -5.31 -2.65 18.48
C ASP A 172 -3.95 -2.13 18.96
N MET A 173 -3.95 -0.86 19.34
CA MET A 173 -2.91 -0.17 20.08
C MET A 173 -3.42 0.11 21.51
N ASP A 174 -2.60 0.75 22.35
CA ASP A 174 -2.92 0.92 23.78
C ASP A 174 -4.29 1.58 24.00
N ASP A 175 -4.56 2.72 23.37
CA ASP A 175 -5.80 3.50 23.56
C ASP A 175 -6.64 3.68 22.29
N ILE A 176 -6.17 3.09 21.18
CA ILE A 176 -6.75 3.28 19.86
C ILE A 176 -6.92 1.94 19.17
N ARG A 177 -8.08 1.72 18.56
CA ARG A 177 -8.33 0.62 17.63
C ARG A 177 -8.59 1.19 16.25
N VAL A 178 -7.88 0.66 15.26
CA VAL A 178 -8.07 1.04 13.86
C VAL A 178 -8.66 -0.14 13.11
N VAL A 179 -9.87 0.01 12.61
CA VAL A 179 -10.57 -0.99 11.80
C VAL A 179 -10.60 -0.50 10.35
N THR A 180 -10.10 -1.28 9.41
CA THR A 180 -10.04 -0.89 8.00
C THR A 180 -10.68 -1.97 7.12
N MET A 181 -11.56 -1.55 6.21
CA MET A 181 -11.97 -2.32 5.05
C MET A 181 -11.20 -1.80 3.83
N SER A 182 -10.52 -2.70 3.13
CA SER A 182 -9.83 -2.39 1.88
C SER A 182 -10.36 -3.31 0.79
N VAL A 183 -10.67 -2.76 -0.38
CA VAL A 183 -11.17 -3.51 -1.55
C VAL A 183 -10.41 -3.06 -2.79
N LEU A 184 -9.99 -4.02 -3.60
CA LEU A 184 -9.41 -3.82 -4.91
C LEU A 184 -10.29 -4.50 -5.96
N ASP A 185 -10.66 -3.78 -7.01
CA ASP A 185 -11.36 -4.31 -8.19
C ASP A 185 -10.79 -3.67 -9.47
N GLY A 186 -9.88 -4.37 -10.14
CA GLY A 186 -9.09 -3.81 -11.24
C GLY A 186 -8.18 -2.69 -10.75
N GLY A 187 -8.21 -1.53 -11.40
CA GLY A 187 -7.48 -0.33 -10.99
C GLY A 187 -8.14 0.49 -9.88
N THR A 188 -9.21 0.00 -9.25
CA THR A 188 -9.97 0.76 -8.24
C THR A 188 -9.69 0.23 -6.85
N GLU A 189 -9.06 1.05 -6.02
CA GLU A 189 -8.84 0.80 -4.60
C GLU A 189 -9.84 1.61 -3.77
N TYR A 190 -10.69 0.93 -3.02
CA TYR A 190 -11.55 1.52 -1.99
C TYR A 190 -10.97 1.19 -0.61
N SER A 191 -10.94 2.18 0.28
CA SER A 191 -10.69 1.95 1.70
C SER A 191 -11.65 2.75 2.57
N SER A 192 -12.05 2.17 3.69
CA SER A 192 -12.71 2.88 4.77
C SER A 192 -12.09 2.45 6.08
N GLN A 193 -11.68 3.42 6.89
CA GLN A 193 -10.97 3.24 8.14
C GLN A 193 -11.75 3.94 9.25
N LEU A 194 -12.11 3.19 10.29
CA LEU A 194 -12.68 3.72 11.52
C LEU A 194 -11.62 3.64 12.62
N THR A 195 -11.24 4.79 13.14
CA THR A 195 -10.38 4.92 14.31
C THR A 195 -11.27 5.11 15.53
N LEU A 196 -11.15 4.23 16.51
CA LEU A 196 -11.88 4.26 17.78
C LEU A 196 -10.90 4.60 18.90
N SER A 197 -11.24 5.59 19.71
CA SER A 197 -10.53 5.89 20.95
C SER A 197 -11.29 5.29 22.14
N LYS A 198 -10.56 4.80 23.15
CA LYS A 198 -11.18 4.39 24.41
C LYS A 198 -11.84 5.59 25.11
N SER A 199 -12.99 5.37 25.73
CA SER A 199 -13.60 6.37 26.60
C SER A 199 -12.77 6.50 27.89
N PHE A 200 -12.38 7.72 28.24
CA PHE A 200 -11.64 7.99 29.48
C PHE A 200 -12.52 7.96 30.75
N ASN A 201 -13.85 8.01 30.59
CA ASN A 201 -14.76 8.31 31.70
C ASN A 201 -15.55 7.11 32.26
N ASP A 202 -15.86 6.08 31.46
CA ASP A 202 -16.82 5.02 31.88
C ASP A 202 -16.28 3.58 31.82
N ASP A 203 -15.35 3.24 30.91
CA ASP A 203 -14.66 1.93 30.84
C ASP A 203 -13.47 2.04 29.85
N PRO A 204 -12.23 1.68 30.20
CA PRO A 204 -11.09 1.69 29.29
C PRO A 204 -11.13 0.55 28.24
N SER A 205 -12.32 0.16 27.78
CA SER A 205 -12.55 -0.82 26.73
C SER A 205 -13.01 -0.13 25.44
N PHE A 206 -12.83 -0.79 24.31
CA PHE A 206 -13.42 -0.33 23.06
C PHE A 206 -14.90 -0.73 23.03
N THR A 207 -15.77 0.25 22.79
CA THR A 207 -17.23 0.10 22.75
C THR A 207 -17.67 -0.97 21.74
N TYR A 208 -16.97 -1.09 20.62
CA TYR A 208 -17.29 -2.04 19.56
C TYR A 208 -16.15 -3.04 19.28
N ASP A 209 -16.52 -4.32 19.22
CA ASP A 209 -15.66 -5.37 18.67
C ASP A 209 -15.56 -5.25 17.14
N SER A 210 -14.36 -5.44 16.60
CA SER A 210 -14.11 -5.53 15.17
C SER A 210 -15.01 -6.54 14.45
N ASP A 211 -15.38 -7.65 15.10
CA ASP A 211 -16.26 -8.69 14.52
C ASP A 211 -17.69 -8.19 14.32
N LYS A 212 -18.17 -7.30 15.19
CA LYS A 212 -19.47 -6.65 15.05
C LYS A 212 -19.46 -5.57 13.96
N LEU A 213 -18.31 -4.91 13.76
CA LEU A 213 -18.16 -3.85 12.75
C LEU A 213 -18.00 -4.42 11.33
N GLN A 214 -17.36 -5.58 11.18
CA GLN A 214 -17.09 -6.20 9.89
C GLN A 214 -18.31 -6.26 8.93
N PRO A 215 -19.50 -6.76 9.32
CA PRO A 215 -20.64 -6.79 8.42
C PRO A 215 -21.13 -5.41 7.98
N LEU A 216 -20.99 -4.39 8.82
CA LEU A 216 -21.37 -3.00 8.49
C LEU A 216 -20.42 -2.42 7.44
N PHE A 217 -19.12 -2.61 7.65
CA PHE A 217 -18.09 -2.24 6.67
C PHE A 217 -18.29 -2.91 5.32
N ILE A 218 -18.62 -4.22 5.31
CA ILE A 218 -18.92 -4.94 4.06
C ILE A 218 -20.12 -4.32 3.35
N LYS A 219 -21.18 -4.02 4.09
CA LYS A 219 -22.41 -3.43 3.54
C LYS A 219 -22.14 -2.05 2.94
N ASP A 220 -21.42 -1.20 3.66
CA ASP A 220 -21.09 0.16 3.21
C ASP A 220 -20.13 0.15 2.02
N ALA A 221 -19.10 -0.70 2.03
CA ALA A 221 -18.18 -0.85 0.91
C ALA A 221 -18.90 -1.31 -0.37
N LYS A 222 -19.84 -2.27 -0.27
CA LYS A 222 -20.66 -2.71 -1.41
C LYS A 222 -21.53 -1.58 -1.95
N ALA A 223 -22.17 -0.82 -1.07
CA ALA A 223 -23.00 0.31 -1.46
C ALA A 223 -22.19 1.41 -2.17
N ALA A 224 -21.03 1.78 -1.60
CA ALA A 224 -20.13 2.76 -2.18
C ALA A 224 -19.63 2.32 -3.57
N LEU A 225 -19.11 1.10 -3.69
CA LEU A 225 -18.63 0.59 -4.99
C LEU A 225 -19.76 0.53 -6.03
N ALA A 226 -20.95 0.07 -5.65
CA ALA A 226 -22.10 0.04 -6.55
C ALA A 226 -22.47 1.45 -7.05
N LYS A 227 -22.41 2.46 -6.18
CA LYS A 227 -22.70 3.85 -6.52
C LYS A 227 -21.65 4.46 -7.46
N LEU A 228 -20.39 4.09 -7.30
CA LEU A 228 -19.27 4.60 -8.09
C LEU A 228 -19.09 3.90 -9.42
N LYS A 229 -19.80 2.79 -9.65
CA LYS A 229 -19.78 2.05 -10.91
C LYS A 229 -20.59 2.80 -11.97
N GLY A 230 -19.95 3.07 -13.11
CA GLY A 230 -20.40 4.02 -14.11
C GLY A 230 -21.53 3.57 -15.02
#